data_AF-A0A3B9FJB0-F1
#
_entry.id   AF-A0A3B9FJB0-F1
#
_cell.length_a   1.000
_cell.length_b   1.000
_cell.length_c   1.000
_cell.angle_alpha   90.00
_cell.angle_beta   90.00
_cell.angle_gamma   90.00
#
_symmetry.space_group_name_H-M   'P 1'
#
loop_
_entity.id
_entity.type
_entity.pdbx_description
1 polymer ?
#
loop_
_entity_poly.entity_id
_entity_poly.type
_entity_poly.pdbx_seq_one_letter_code
_entity_poly.pdbx_strand_id
1 'polypeptide(L)'
;MGKAVLLGLFCLQGSHSPVLGNGGDDMLRKYLELRTAEIENSFLVEVADKEDWIRLKEGYREDLRYMLGLVPSRPRTELQATVTGKLEGEGFIVEKLHYQSSPGLYVTGNLYAPKERRKGEKLPAVLYVCGHGRVKKDGVSYGNKVHY
;
A
#
# COMPACT_ATOMS: atom_id res chain seq x y z
N MET A 1 -0.21 -20.69 -38.59
CA MET A 1 -0.71 -19.29 -38.74
C MET A 1 -2.09 -19.22 -38.14
N GLY A 2 -2.20 -18.80 -36.87
CA GLY A 2 -3.49 -18.64 -36.17
C GLY A 2 -3.53 -17.27 -35.52
N LYS A 3 -4.43 -16.40 -35.98
CA LYS A 3 -4.65 -15.07 -35.41
C LYS A 3 -5.66 -15.19 -34.29
N ALA A 4 -5.24 -14.93 -33.05
CA ALA A 4 -6.16 -14.73 -31.93
C ALA A 4 -6.69 -13.29 -32.00
N VAL A 5 -8.01 -13.13 -32.07
CA VAL A 5 -8.71 -11.84 -31.95
C VAL A 5 -9.20 -11.74 -30.51
N LEU A 6 -8.65 -10.78 -29.75
CA LEU A 6 -9.10 -10.47 -28.41
C LEU A 6 -10.18 -9.38 -28.50
N LEU A 7 -11.43 -9.75 -28.22
CA LEU A 7 -12.56 -8.84 -28.17
C LEU A 7 -12.57 -8.12 -26.81
N GLY A 8 -12.24 -6.83 -26.78
CA GLY A 8 -12.33 -6.00 -25.59
C GLY A 8 -13.77 -5.54 -25.33
N LEU A 9 -14.33 -5.93 -24.18
CA LEU A 9 -15.63 -5.47 -23.70
C LEU A 9 -15.49 -4.08 -23.06
N PHE A 10 -15.89 -3.03 -23.76
CA PHE A 10 -15.99 -1.67 -23.20
C PHE A 10 -17.32 -1.51 -22.47
N CYS A 11 -17.29 -1.38 -21.15
CA CYS A 11 -18.44 -0.98 -20.34
C CYS A 11 -18.32 0.53 -20.03
N LEU A 12 -18.89 1.37 -20.90
CA LEU A 12 -19.07 2.80 -20.64
C LEU A 12 -20.39 3.00 -19.91
N GLN A 13 -20.39 3.24 -18.59
CA GLN A 13 -21.44 4.03 -17.93
C GLN A 13 -20.88 4.74 -16.68
N GLY A 14 -20.35 5.95 -16.90
CA GLY A 14 -20.20 6.98 -15.88
C GLY A 14 -21.05 8.18 -16.28
N SER A 15 -22.05 8.51 -15.47
CA SER A 15 -22.91 9.68 -15.65
C SER A 15 -22.07 10.96 -15.57
N HIS A 16 -21.83 11.61 -16.72
CA HIS A 16 -21.20 12.92 -16.79
C HIS A 16 -22.21 14.03 -16.46
N SER A 17 -22.00 14.74 -15.35
CA SER A 17 -22.45 16.12 -15.24
C SER A 17 -21.48 16.99 -16.06
N PRO A 18 -21.94 17.87 -16.97
CA PRO A 18 -21.05 18.73 -17.72
C PRO A 18 -20.68 19.91 -16.81
N VAL A 19 -19.61 19.78 -16.05
CA VAL A 19 -18.89 20.98 -15.61
C VAL A 19 -18.10 21.41 -16.84
N LEU A 20 -18.53 22.52 -17.45
CA LEU A 20 -17.80 23.16 -18.55
C LEU A 20 -16.36 23.38 -18.09
N GLY A 21 -15.42 22.59 -18.61
CA GLY A 21 -14.00 22.79 -18.38
C GLY A 21 -13.63 24.17 -18.88
N ASN A 22 -13.09 25.03 -18.01
CA ASN A 22 -12.50 26.26 -18.49
C ASN A 22 -11.29 25.87 -19.37
N GLY A 23 -10.95 26.65 -20.40
CA GLY A 23 -9.84 26.31 -21.30
C GLY A 23 -8.49 26.09 -20.57
N GLY A 24 -8.33 26.65 -19.36
CA GLY A 24 -7.19 26.39 -18.49
C GLY A 24 -7.19 24.98 -17.90
N ASP A 25 -8.32 24.47 -17.41
CA ASP A 25 -8.46 23.12 -16.85
C ASP A 25 -8.17 22.05 -17.91
N ASP A 26 -8.66 22.27 -19.14
CA ASP A 26 -8.41 21.36 -20.27
C ASP A 26 -6.93 21.37 -20.68
N MET A 27 -6.30 22.55 -20.70
CA MET A 27 -4.86 22.67 -20.95
C MET A 27 -4.03 21.98 -19.85
N LEU A 28 -4.39 22.19 -18.57
CA LEU A 28 -3.70 21.57 -17.44
C LEU A 28 -3.85 20.05 -17.46
N ARG A 29 -5.05 19.53 -17.72
CA ARG A 29 -5.29 18.09 -17.89
C ARG A 29 -4.40 17.52 -18.99
N LYS A 30 -4.40 18.12 -20.18
CA LYS A 30 -3.59 17.66 -21.31
C LYS A 30 -2.10 17.71 -21.01
N TYR A 31 -1.63 18.75 -20.33
CA TYR A 31 -0.24 18.84 -19.89
C TYR A 31 0.11 17.69 -18.94
N LEU A 32 -0.71 17.44 -17.92
CA LEU A 32 -0.48 16.36 -16.96
C LEU A 32 -0.49 14.99 -17.64
N GLU A 33 -1.44 14.73 -18.56
CA GLU A 33 -1.48 13.50 -19.34
C GLU A 33 -0.19 13.28 -20.14
N LEU A 34 0.32 14.32 -20.82
CA LEU A 34 1.57 14.24 -21.57
C LEU A 34 2.79 14.01 -20.65
N ARG A 35 2.86 14.70 -19.51
CA ARG A 35 3.96 14.52 -18.54
C ARG A 35 3.93 13.14 -17.90
N THR A 36 2.75 12.63 -17.57
CA THR A 36 2.58 11.25 -17.06
C THR A 36 3.05 10.25 -18.11
N ALA A 37 2.60 10.38 -19.36
CA ALA A 37 3.04 9.50 -20.43
C ALA A 37 4.56 9.55 -20.67
N GLU A 38 5.17 10.73 -20.61
CA GLU A 38 6.63 10.87 -20.72
C GLU A 38 7.36 10.10 -19.61
N ILE A 39 6.96 10.27 -18.35
CA ILE A 39 7.57 9.62 -17.19
C ILE A 39 7.35 8.10 -17.23
N GLU A 40 6.13 7.66 -17.52
CA GLU A 40 5.77 6.24 -17.62
C GLU A 40 6.54 5.52 -18.73
N ASN A 41 6.87 6.22 -19.81
CA ASN A 41 7.66 5.63 -20.91
C ASN A 41 9.17 5.71 -20.67
N SER A 42 9.64 6.53 -19.72
CA SER A 42 11.08 6.76 -19.50
C SER A 42 11.67 6.04 -18.29
N PHE A 43 10.87 5.58 -17.32
CA PHE A 43 11.38 5.18 -15.99
C PHE A 43 12.29 3.93 -15.97
N LEU A 44 12.27 3.08 -17.01
CA LEU A 44 13.16 1.90 -17.14
C LEU A 44 14.05 1.94 -18.37
N VAL A 45 14.23 3.10 -19.01
CA VAL A 45 15.03 3.21 -20.25
C VAL A 45 16.48 2.74 -20.04
N GLU A 46 17.00 2.87 -18.83
CA GLU A 46 18.36 2.43 -18.46
C GLU A 46 18.45 0.95 -18.04
N VAL A 47 17.32 0.23 -18.02
CA VAL A 47 17.25 -1.18 -17.60
C VAL A 47 16.92 -2.05 -18.82
N ALA A 48 17.95 -2.49 -19.55
CA ALA A 48 17.75 -3.39 -20.69
C ALA A 48 17.71 -4.86 -20.28
N ASP A 49 18.45 -5.21 -19.22
CA ASP A 49 18.60 -6.58 -18.74
C ASP A 49 18.71 -6.68 -17.21
N LYS A 50 18.99 -7.90 -16.73
CA LYS A 50 19.09 -8.23 -15.30
C LYS A 50 20.29 -7.54 -14.66
N GLU A 51 21.40 -7.44 -15.38
CA GLU A 51 22.65 -6.87 -14.92
C GLU A 51 22.50 -5.35 -14.68
N ASP A 52 21.82 -4.65 -15.59
CA ASP A 52 21.43 -3.25 -15.43
C ASP A 52 20.52 -3.05 -14.21
N TRP A 53 19.50 -3.90 -14.03
CA TRP A 53 18.62 -3.84 -12.86
C TRP A 53 19.40 -4.01 -11.55
N ILE A 54 20.29 -5.01 -11.48
CA ILE A 54 21.09 -5.27 -10.28
C ILE A 54 21.99 -4.07 -9.94
N ARG A 55 22.53 -3.40 -10.97
CA ARG A 55 23.34 -2.18 -10.82
C ARG A 55 22.52 -0.99 -10.32
N LEU A 56 21.32 -0.77 -10.86
CA LEU A 56 20.51 0.43 -10.63
C LEU A 56 19.58 0.34 -9.41
N LYS A 57 19.14 -0.86 -9.01
CA LYS A 57 18.11 -1.05 -7.98
C LYS A 57 18.40 -0.35 -6.65
N GLU A 58 19.65 -0.23 -6.22
CA GLU A 58 19.96 0.41 -4.94
C GLU A 58 19.76 1.93 -5.01
N GLY A 59 20.07 2.57 -6.14
CA GLY A 59 19.76 3.98 -6.38
C GLY A 59 18.25 4.24 -6.32
N TYR A 60 17.44 3.42 -6.99
CA TYR A 60 15.97 3.54 -6.89
C TYR A 60 15.44 3.34 -5.47
N ARG A 61 16.09 2.48 -4.67
CA ARG A 61 15.72 2.29 -3.25
C ARG A 61 16.11 3.50 -2.40
N GLU A 62 17.17 4.21 -2.75
CA GLU A 62 17.56 5.47 -2.10
C GLU A 62 16.59 6.59 -2.46
N ASP A 63 16.25 6.74 -3.74
CA ASP A 63 15.26 7.71 -4.22
C ASP A 63 13.90 7.48 -3.54
N LEU A 64 13.45 6.23 -3.46
CA LEU A 64 12.21 5.89 -2.75
C LEU A 64 12.27 6.30 -1.28
N ARG A 65 13.38 6.02 -0.59
CA ARG A 65 13.55 6.43 0.82
C ARG A 65 13.53 7.95 0.96
N TYR A 66 14.19 8.67 0.04
CA TYR A 66 14.20 10.12 0.03
C TYR A 66 12.80 10.70 -0.16
N MET A 67 12.05 10.22 -1.18
CA MET A 67 10.67 10.66 -1.44
C MET A 67 9.72 10.39 -0.28
N LEU A 68 9.95 9.30 0.46
CA LEU A 68 9.18 8.96 1.66
C LEU A 68 9.65 9.71 2.93
N GLY A 69 10.64 10.61 2.83
CA GLY A 69 11.18 11.34 3.98
C GLY A 69 11.95 10.47 4.97
N LEU A 70 12.50 9.34 4.51
CA LEU A 70 13.28 8.38 5.31
C LEU A 70 14.79 8.65 5.26
N VAL A 71 15.20 9.77 4.67
CA VAL A 71 16.59 10.25 4.58
C VAL A 71 16.70 11.59 5.34
N PRO A 72 17.62 11.73 6.32
CA PRO A 72 18.50 10.68 6.84
C PRO A 72 17.71 9.58 7.55
N SER A 73 18.28 8.38 7.58
CA SER A 73 17.66 7.26 8.29
C SER A 73 17.60 7.55 9.79
N ARG A 74 16.48 7.17 10.42
CA ARG A 74 16.36 7.24 11.87
C ARG A 74 17.00 5.99 12.49
N PRO A 75 17.68 6.11 13.64
CA PRO A 75 18.21 4.94 14.33
C PRO A 75 17.07 3.98 14.68
N ARG A 76 17.33 2.69 14.59
CA ARG A 76 16.39 1.69 15.10
C ARG A 76 16.22 1.91 16.60
N THR A 77 14.98 1.85 17.06
CA THR A 77 14.63 1.98 18.47
C THR A 77 14.15 0.64 19.00
N GLU A 78 14.27 0.44 20.31
CA GLU A 78 13.71 -0.74 20.97
C GLU A 78 12.19 -0.82 20.72
N LEU A 79 11.72 -2.01 20.37
CA LEU A 79 10.32 -2.26 20.07
C LEU A 79 9.54 -2.33 21.39
N GLN A 80 9.08 -1.18 21.88
CA GLN A 80 8.26 -1.05 23.08
C GLN A 80 6.81 -1.50 22.81
N ALA A 81 6.60 -2.81 22.66
CA ALA A 81 5.29 -3.41 22.43
C ALA A 81 4.62 -3.85 23.74
N THR A 82 3.33 -3.58 23.88
CA THR A 82 2.51 -3.98 25.03
C THR A 82 1.27 -4.71 24.53
N VAL A 83 1.05 -5.94 25.03
CA VAL A 83 -0.19 -6.67 24.82
C VAL A 83 -1.24 -6.13 25.80
N THR A 84 -2.34 -5.63 25.27
CA THR A 84 -3.45 -5.02 26.02
C THR A 84 -4.60 -5.99 26.27
N GLY A 85 -4.65 -7.11 25.55
CA GLY A 85 -5.67 -8.13 25.71
C GLY A 85 -5.50 -9.28 24.75
N LYS A 86 -6.26 -10.35 24.99
CA LYS A 86 -6.28 -11.54 24.14
C LYS A 86 -7.71 -11.96 23.85
N LEU A 87 -7.93 -12.48 22.65
CA LEU A 87 -9.17 -13.14 22.24
C LEU A 87 -8.83 -14.55 21.76
N GLU A 88 -9.65 -15.52 22.13
CA GLU A 88 -9.52 -16.88 21.62
C GLU A 88 -10.45 -17.07 20.42
N GLY A 89 -9.89 -17.60 19.33
CA GLY A 89 -10.64 -18.11 18.20
C GLY A 89 -10.44 -19.63 18.07
N GLU A 90 -11.08 -20.21 17.07
CA GLU A 90 -10.89 -21.62 16.75
C GLU A 90 -9.51 -21.84 16.12
N GLY A 91 -8.59 -22.48 16.86
CA GLY A 91 -7.23 -22.77 16.41
C GLY A 91 -6.21 -21.61 16.52
N PHE A 92 -6.64 -20.41 16.89
CA PHE A 92 -5.77 -19.24 17.02
C PHE A 92 -6.10 -18.35 18.23
N ILE A 93 -5.16 -17.48 18.57
CA ILE A 93 -5.31 -16.40 19.55
C ILE A 93 -5.02 -15.09 18.85
N VAL A 94 -5.81 -14.06 19.16
CA VAL A 94 -5.55 -12.68 18.77
C VAL A 94 -4.97 -11.94 19.96
N GLU A 95 -3.75 -11.43 19.83
CA GLU A 95 -3.15 -10.52 20.80
C GLU A 95 -3.38 -9.08 20.34
N LYS A 96 -4.18 -8.33 21.10
CA LYS A 96 -4.39 -6.90 20.88
C LYS A 96 -3.20 -6.16 21.45
N LEU A 97 -2.47 -5.40 20.65
CA LEU A 97 -1.26 -4.72 21.11
C LEU A 97 -1.17 -3.29 20.63
N HIS A 98 -0.33 -2.51 21.31
CA HIS A 98 0.24 -1.30 20.75
C HIS A 98 1.76 -1.36 20.86
N TYR A 99 2.45 -0.63 20.01
CA TYR A 99 3.90 -0.47 20.06
C TYR A 99 4.30 0.94 19.63
N GLN A 100 5.53 1.35 19.94
CA GLN A 100 6.07 2.60 19.42
C GLN A 100 6.76 2.37 18.07
N SER A 101 6.24 2.98 16.99
CA SER A 101 6.90 2.95 15.67
C SER A 101 8.05 3.96 15.56
N SER A 102 8.00 4.98 16.41
CA SER A 102 9.02 5.99 16.66
C SER A 102 8.83 6.46 18.12
N PRO A 103 9.85 7.01 18.79
CA PRO A 103 9.69 7.49 20.16
C PRO A 103 8.48 8.41 20.32
N GLY A 104 7.55 8.02 21.21
CA GLY A 104 6.30 8.74 21.47
C GLY A 104 5.18 8.55 20.43
N LEU A 105 5.42 7.84 19.33
CA LEU A 105 4.41 7.55 18.30
C LEU A 105 3.89 6.12 18.43
N TYR A 106 2.65 6.00 18.91
CA TYR A 106 2.01 4.71 19.17
C TYR A 106 1.20 4.21 17.98
N VAL A 107 1.43 2.96 17.61
CA VAL A 107 0.67 2.23 16.59
C VAL A 107 -0.01 1.04 17.24
N THR A 108 -1.29 0.85 16.93
CA THR A 108 -2.06 -0.31 17.40
C THR A 108 -2.06 -1.41 16.34
N GLY A 109 -2.17 -2.66 16.79
CA GLY A 109 -2.22 -3.81 15.90
C GLY A 109 -2.82 -5.03 16.59
N ASN A 110 -3.14 -6.03 15.76
CA ASN A 110 -3.57 -7.34 16.23
C ASN A 110 -2.59 -8.37 15.69
N LEU A 111 -2.04 -9.21 16.56
CA LEU A 111 -1.25 -10.36 16.18
C LEU A 111 -2.13 -11.61 16.26
N TYR A 112 -2.39 -12.21 15.10
CA TYR A 112 -3.05 -13.50 15.00
C TYR A 112 -1.98 -14.59 15.01
N ALA A 113 -2.04 -15.48 16.00
CA ALA A 113 -1.06 -16.54 16.15
C ALA A 113 -1.75 -17.89 16.43
N PRO A 114 -1.19 -19.02 15.95
CA PRO A 114 -1.70 -20.33 16.31
C PRO A 114 -1.77 -20.52 17.83
N LYS A 115 -2.84 -21.18 18.28
CA LYS A 115 -3.04 -21.51 19.70
C LYS A 115 -1.98 -22.49 20.19
N GLU A 116 -1.67 -23.47 19.36
CA GLU A 116 -0.62 -24.47 19.59
C GLU A 116 0.69 -24.02 18.94
N ARG A 117 1.46 -23.19 19.65
CA ARG A 117 2.85 -22.85 19.27
C ARG A 117 3.77 -23.05 20.46
N ARG A 118 4.98 -23.57 20.21
CA ARG A 118 5.98 -23.72 21.27
C ARG A 118 6.58 -22.38 21.62
N LYS A 119 6.92 -22.17 22.90
CA LYS A 119 7.59 -20.95 23.35
C LYS A 119 8.94 -20.82 22.62
N GLY A 120 9.15 -19.69 21.96
CA GLY A 120 10.38 -19.41 21.20
C GLY A 120 10.41 -20.02 19.79
N GLU A 121 9.34 -20.70 19.37
CA GLU A 121 9.20 -21.21 18.01
C GLU A 121 9.10 -20.05 17.01
N LYS A 122 9.93 -20.10 15.97
CA LYS A 122 9.87 -19.15 14.86
C LYS A 122 8.85 -19.67 13.84
N LEU A 123 7.83 -18.87 13.60
CA LEU A 123 6.83 -19.13 12.58
C LEU A 123 6.97 -18.08 11.47
N PRO A 124 6.61 -18.40 10.21
CA PRO A 124 6.45 -17.37 9.19
C PRO A 124 5.41 -16.35 9.65
N ALA A 125 5.68 -15.08 9.39
CA ALA A 125 4.79 -13.98 9.73
C ALA A 125 4.38 -13.23 8.46
N VAL A 126 3.10 -12.90 8.38
CA VAL A 126 2.56 -12.06 7.31
C VAL A 126 2.20 -10.70 7.92
N LEU A 127 2.82 -9.63 7.40
CA LEU A 127 2.38 -8.28 7.71
C LEU A 127 1.22 -7.93 6.78
N TYR A 128 0.01 -7.93 7.32
CA TYR A 128 -1.18 -7.54 6.58
C TYR A 128 -1.48 -6.05 6.82
N VAL A 129 -1.53 -5.26 5.75
CA VAL A 129 -1.99 -3.88 5.77
C VAL A 129 -3.34 -3.79 5.09
N CYS A 130 -4.28 -3.09 5.71
CA CYS A 130 -5.63 -2.96 5.23
C CYS A 130 -5.78 -1.77 4.27
N GLY A 131 -6.67 -1.93 3.29
CA GLY A 131 -7.08 -0.85 2.41
C GLY A 131 -8.12 0.08 3.05
N HIS A 132 -8.38 1.20 2.39
CA HIS A 132 -9.49 2.08 2.75
C HIS A 132 -10.79 1.51 2.16
N GLY A 133 -11.79 1.25 3.00
CA GLY A 133 -13.12 0.82 2.59
C GLY A 133 -14.22 1.67 3.22
N ARG A 134 -15.33 1.87 2.51
CA ARG A 134 -16.53 2.52 3.05
C ARG A 134 -17.19 1.57 4.03
N VAL A 135 -17.10 1.86 5.32
CA VAL A 135 -17.75 1.04 6.34
C VAL A 135 -19.09 1.66 6.69
N LYS A 136 -20.19 0.95 6.40
CA LYS A 136 -21.53 1.29 6.86
C LYS A 136 -22.12 0.13 7.64
N LYS A 137 -22.68 0.42 8.82
CA LYS A 137 -23.43 -0.55 9.61
C LYS A 137 -24.75 0.09 10.02
N ASP A 138 -25.85 -0.61 9.76
CA ASP A 138 -27.21 -0.16 10.08
C ASP A 138 -27.53 1.26 9.54
N GLY A 139 -27.04 1.56 8.33
CA GLY A 139 -27.21 2.87 7.68
C GLY A 139 -26.23 3.97 8.14
N VAL A 140 -25.51 3.77 9.24
CA VAL A 140 -24.54 4.73 9.77
C VAL A 140 -23.18 4.53 9.10
N SER A 141 -22.60 5.63 8.59
CA SER A 141 -21.25 5.64 8.03
C SER A 141 -20.22 5.74 9.16
N TYR A 142 -19.31 4.77 9.22
CA TYR A 142 -18.15 4.77 10.12
C TYR A 142 -16.90 5.35 9.43
N GLY A 143 -17.09 5.97 8.25
CA GLY A 143 -16.05 6.56 7.43
C GLY A 143 -15.39 5.59 6.45
N ASN A 144 -14.39 6.10 5.73
CA ASN A 144 -13.56 5.32 4.81
C ASN A 144 -12.36 4.77 5.58
N LYS A 145 -12.62 3.81 6.47
CA LYS A 145 -11.61 3.21 7.35
C LYS A 145 -11.29 1.79 6.89
N VAL A 146 -10.47 1.12 7.67
CA VAL A 146 -10.10 -0.29 7.52
C VAL A 146 -11.34 -1.15 7.26
N HIS A 147 -11.38 -1.84 6.12
CA HIS A 147 -12.36 -2.87 5.80
C HIS A 147 -11.61 -4.19 5.58
N TYR A 148 -12.13 -5.27 6.17
CA TYR A 148 -11.65 -6.65 5.98
C TYR A 148 -12.73 -7.48 5.28
#